data_AF-A0A409WNI3-F1
#
_entry.id   AF-A0A409WNI3-F1
#
_cell.length_a   1.000
_cell.length_b   1.000
_cell.length_c   1.000
_cell.angle_alpha   90.00
_cell.angle_beta   90.00
_cell.angle_gamma   90.00
#
_symmetry.space_group_name_H-M   'P 1'
#
loop_
_entity.id
_entity.type
_entity.pdbx_description
1 polymer ?
#
loop_
_entity_poly.entity_id
_entity_poly.type
_entity_poly.pdbx_seq_one_letter_code
_entity_poly.pdbx_strand_id
1 'polypeptide(L)'
;MSSPRKSSFSFLALSDSETTATQDVNNVQDVRYVTNITINGVGEPLPAMFMKVRRVIPPGGIGNFNDTGIQLSLRYGDGSYGTDGTIGVAPFEFGSYKIEKQAFLNAVQSTISDMQDIGIYGLMGLSFDLATASPINQKIQSIYGPDATWGRSVLKNIFTQNPTEPNMIALLLARTGDLEDTDGGSFTIGEYLPQYSSVVNQNKLSQFPQGGDRWTVLMDGVFVDGNALSLSSDSTGVPPGQAQTLLDTGNPDAQLPTELYDAIYSSVPGSALYDGDAGRFWVIPCNTTTNLEFSFAGVRYPIHPLDLSTISDPVTIGGQQYIACISAFHSADGLSSSGFDVALGDSFLRNVYSIFDFGDDVGNGTTSDPFIQLLSTLDPAKAISEVATIRGQTLAALPPEMDPTTLVRILNGTASSTGTAATSPSSGAGAVDANPTLSSGSSSLGSDDAKSKSDLINVSGAGGGGQTVFVDGTIVDKYGSVIVGLLAANLLVTLVLVVFGVLFYMRRGSSSKKNGRRGVIDPPGPPVYVPVKGAEADEGYGFSQVNFNRYGS
;
A
#
# COMPACT_ATOMS: atom_id res chain seq x y z
N MET A 1 -29.49 36.80 -37.73
CA MET A 1 -29.40 35.75 -38.77
C MET A 1 -28.03 35.07 -38.62
N SER A 2 -28.06 33.73 -38.54
CA SER A 2 -26.94 32.76 -38.59
C SER A 2 -25.95 32.62 -37.40
N SER A 3 -26.30 31.66 -36.52
CA SER A 3 -25.52 30.60 -35.83
C SER A 3 -24.05 30.81 -35.39
N PRO A 4 -23.76 30.36 -34.15
CA PRO A 4 -22.60 29.53 -33.85
C PRO A 4 -22.99 28.13 -33.35
N ARG A 5 -21.96 27.29 -33.27
CA ARG A 5 -21.92 25.83 -33.28
C ARG A 5 -22.39 25.19 -31.96
N LYS A 6 -22.98 24.00 -32.12
CA LYS A 6 -23.45 23.10 -31.05
C LYS A 6 -22.28 22.66 -30.17
N SER A 7 -22.44 22.87 -28.86
CA SER A 7 -21.73 22.14 -27.81
C SER A 7 -22.15 20.67 -27.87
N SER A 8 -21.17 19.78 -27.75
CA SER A 8 -21.39 18.35 -27.63
C SER A 8 -22.09 18.06 -26.31
N PHE A 9 -23.23 17.39 -26.39
CA PHE A 9 -23.98 16.88 -25.25
C PHE A 9 -23.30 15.61 -24.73
N SER A 10 -22.98 15.56 -23.45
CA SER A 10 -22.69 14.31 -22.74
C SER A 10 -23.96 13.47 -22.74
N PHE A 11 -23.90 12.27 -23.31
CA PHE A 11 -25.00 11.32 -23.28
C PHE A 11 -25.07 10.69 -21.88
N LEU A 12 -26.14 11.02 -21.14
CA LEU A 12 -26.73 10.13 -20.16
C LEU A 12 -27.36 8.96 -20.93
N ALA A 13 -26.74 7.80 -20.89
CA ALA A 13 -27.38 6.55 -21.29
C ALA A 13 -28.09 5.96 -20.06
N LEU A 14 -29.39 6.25 -19.94
CA LEU A 14 -30.32 5.39 -19.21
C LEU A 14 -30.46 4.10 -20.02
N SER A 15 -29.92 2.98 -19.52
CA SER A 15 -30.48 1.67 -19.81
C SER A 15 -31.31 1.23 -18.62
N ASP A 16 -32.62 1.33 -18.80
CA ASP A 16 -33.63 0.74 -17.94
C ASP A 16 -33.61 -0.78 -18.19
N SER A 17 -32.79 -1.48 -17.41
CA SER A 17 -32.94 -2.90 -17.11
C SER A 17 -32.65 -3.04 -15.62
N GLU A 18 -33.47 -3.76 -14.88
CA GLU A 18 -33.21 -4.15 -13.49
C GLU A 18 -31.83 -4.84 -13.41
N THR A 19 -30.75 -4.08 -13.21
CA THR A 19 -29.40 -4.60 -12.97
C THR A 19 -29.15 -4.61 -11.47
N THR A 20 -28.90 -5.81 -10.96
CA THR A 20 -28.72 -6.12 -9.55
C THR A 20 -27.36 -5.59 -9.09
N ALA A 21 -27.36 -4.54 -8.26
CA ALA A 21 -26.26 -4.14 -7.37
C ALA A 21 -24.88 -3.78 -7.98
N THR A 22 -24.82 -3.11 -9.12
CA THR A 22 -23.60 -2.36 -9.50
C THR A 22 -23.39 -1.17 -8.54
N GLN A 23 -22.17 -1.00 -8.02
CA GLN A 23 -21.76 0.21 -7.26
C GLN A 23 -20.53 0.86 -7.89
N ASP A 24 -20.51 2.20 -7.85
CA ASP A 24 -19.34 2.97 -8.23
C ASP A 24 -18.22 2.80 -7.19
N VAL A 25 -16.99 2.74 -7.70
CA VAL A 25 -15.76 2.67 -6.91
C VAL A 25 -14.98 3.95 -7.14
N ASN A 26 -14.63 4.64 -6.06
CA ASN A 26 -13.91 5.91 -6.05
C ASN A 26 -12.48 5.70 -5.57
N ASN A 27 -11.54 6.55 -5.99
CA ASN A 27 -10.19 6.57 -5.44
C ASN A 27 -10.03 7.65 -4.37
N VAL A 28 -9.20 7.34 -3.37
CA VAL A 28 -8.85 8.22 -2.27
C VAL A 28 -7.35 8.44 -2.30
N GLN A 29 -6.95 9.67 -2.65
CA GLN A 29 -5.56 10.15 -2.68
C GLN A 29 -4.61 9.28 -3.53
N ASP A 30 -5.11 8.65 -4.60
CA ASP A 30 -4.33 7.77 -5.50
C ASP A 30 -3.78 6.52 -4.86
N VAL A 31 -4.32 6.20 -3.69
CA VAL A 31 -3.77 5.21 -2.80
C VAL A 31 -4.78 4.11 -2.50
N ARG A 32 -6.10 4.32 -2.62
CA ARG A 32 -7.09 3.26 -2.31
C ARG A 32 -8.39 3.41 -3.11
N TYR A 33 -8.94 2.27 -3.55
CA TYR A 33 -10.27 2.18 -4.14
C TYR A 33 -11.34 1.88 -3.08
N VAL A 34 -12.39 2.69 -3.01
CA VAL A 34 -13.46 2.65 -2.01
C VAL A 34 -14.85 2.66 -2.62
N THR A 35 -15.79 2.01 -1.96
CA THR A 35 -17.21 2.01 -2.30
C THR A 35 -18.03 2.27 -1.04
N ASN A 36 -19.24 2.80 -1.20
CA ASN A 36 -20.10 3.09 -0.06
C ASN A 36 -20.84 1.84 0.39
N ILE A 37 -20.88 1.61 1.70
CA ILE A 37 -21.79 0.66 2.33
C ILE A 37 -22.67 1.41 3.32
N THR A 38 -23.77 0.79 3.74
CA THR A 38 -24.56 1.29 4.88
C THR A 38 -24.54 0.26 5.99
N ILE A 39 -24.20 0.69 7.21
CA ILE A 39 -24.34 -0.13 8.42
C ILE A 39 -25.28 0.61 9.35
N ASN A 40 -26.37 -0.05 9.76
CA ASN A 40 -27.35 0.49 10.71
C ASN A 40 -27.97 1.84 10.27
N GLY A 41 -28.18 2.02 8.96
CA GLY A 41 -28.69 3.27 8.40
C GLY A 41 -27.67 4.41 8.33
N VAL A 42 -26.39 4.17 8.67
CA VAL A 42 -25.28 5.11 8.52
C VAL A 42 -24.46 4.70 7.30
N GLY A 43 -24.36 5.58 6.30
CA GLY A 43 -23.58 5.36 5.08
C GLY A 43 -22.10 5.69 5.31
N GLU A 44 -21.20 4.80 4.91
CA GLU A 44 -19.75 4.89 5.15
C GLU A 44 -18.95 4.49 3.91
N PRO A 45 -17.90 5.26 3.52
CA PRO A 45 -16.98 4.84 2.48
C PRO A 45 -16.06 3.74 3.01
N LEU A 46 -16.06 2.56 2.37
CA LEU A 46 -15.14 1.47 2.65
C LEU A 46 -14.35 1.04 1.42
N PRO A 47 -13.02 0.83 1.51
CA PRO A 47 -12.29 0.03 0.57
C PRO A 47 -12.85 -1.39 0.45
N ALA A 48 -12.96 -1.83 -0.80
CA ALA A 48 -13.18 -3.21 -1.18
C ALA A 48 -11.83 -3.96 -1.04
N MET A 49 -11.69 -4.89 -0.09
CA MET A 49 -10.43 -5.61 0.14
C MET A 49 -10.60 -7.12 0.05
N PHE A 50 -9.68 -7.81 -0.62
CA PHE A 50 -9.71 -9.28 -0.71
C PHE A 50 -9.21 -10.03 0.51
N MET A 51 -8.87 -9.34 1.59
CA MET A 51 -8.47 -10.02 2.82
C MET A 51 -9.03 -9.38 4.09
N LYS A 52 -9.79 -10.22 4.82
CA LYS A 52 -10.25 -10.06 6.21
C LYS A 52 -11.36 -9.01 6.47
N VAL A 53 -12.37 -9.44 7.21
CA VAL A 53 -13.56 -8.72 7.74
C VAL A 53 -13.16 -7.93 9.00
N ARG A 54 -13.70 -6.78 9.44
CA ARG A 54 -14.31 -5.56 8.88
C ARG A 54 -14.26 -4.53 10.03
N ARG A 55 -13.68 -3.35 9.85
CA ARG A 55 -13.62 -2.22 10.82
C ARG A 55 -14.76 -1.23 10.54
N VAL A 56 -15.28 -0.51 11.53
CA VAL A 56 -16.01 0.76 11.32
C VAL A 56 -15.76 1.68 12.52
N ILE A 57 -15.15 2.84 12.32
CA ILE A 57 -15.12 3.93 13.33
C ILE A 57 -15.38 5.25 12.62
N PRO A 58 -16.64 5.57 12.27
CA PRO A 58 -16.95 6.86 11.69
C PRO A 58 -16.77 7.96 12.74
N PRO A 59 -16.49 9.20 12.35
CA PRO A 59 -16.45 10.36 13.26
C PRO A 59 -17.78 10.57 14.03
N GLY A 60 -18.88 9.91 13.64
CA GLY A 60 -20.17 9.88 14.35
C GLY A 60 -20.59 8.52 14.93
N GLY A 61 -19.76 7.48 14.82
CA GLY A 61 -20.16 6.10 15.14
C GLY A 61 -21.17 5.52 14.12
N ILE A 62 -21.48 4.22 14.27
CA ILE A 62 -22.46 3.50 13.43
C ILE A 62 -23.87 3.44 14.06
N GLY A 63 -24.19 4.41 14.92
CA GLY A 63 -25.44 4.42 15.69
C GLY A 63 -25.58 3.26 16.71
N ASN A 64 -26.82 2.99 17.13
CA ASN A 64 -27.12 1.91 18.09
C ASN A 64 -27.20 0.56 17.39
N PHE A 65 -26.24 -0.32 17.64
CA PHE A 65 -26.22 -1.70 17.15
C PHE A 65 -26.26 -2.70 18.31
N ASN A 66 -26.45 -3.99 17.99
CA ASN A 66 -26.38 -5.04 19.00
C ASN A 66 -24.92 -5.45 19.23
N ASP A 67 -24.29 -4.92 20.28
CA ASP A 67 -22.96 -5.35 20.71
C ASP A 67 -23.06 -6.67 21.49
N THR A 68 -22.37 -7.71 21.01
CA THR A 68 -22.36 -9.03 21.66
C THR A 68 -21.40 -9.12 22.84
N GLY A 69 -20.47 -8.16 22.98
CA GLY A 69 -19.38 -8.20 23.95
C GLY A 69 -18.31 -9.25 23.66
N ILE A 70 -18.39 -9.97 22.54
CA ILE A 70 -17.39 -10.98 22.15
C ILE A 70 -16.16 -10.28 21.61
N GLN A 71 -15.06 -10.38 22.34
CA GLN A 71 -13.77 -9.79 21.95
C GLN A 71 -13.16 -10.50 20.74
N LEU A 72 -12.61 -9.71 19.82
CA LEU A 72 -11.83 -10.18 18.69
C LEU A 72 -10.68 -9.20 18.39
N SER A 73 -9.52 -9.76 18.08
CA SER A 73 -8.35 -9.03 17.57
C SER A 73 -8.10 -9.43 16.13
N LEU A 74 -7.93 -8.46 15.26
CA LEU A 74 -7.51 -8.67 13.87
C LEU A 74 -6.10 -8.13 13.73
N ARG A 75 -5.19 -8.98 13.24
CA ARG A 75 -3.80 -8.61 12.97
C ARG A 75 -3.50 -8.75 11.47
N TYR A 76 -2.65 -7.85 10.99
CA TYR A 76 -2.23 -7.73 9.60
C TYR A 76 -0.73 -8.02 9.47
N GLY A 77 -0.29 -8.34 8.25
CA GLY A 77 1.11 -8.64 7.96
C GLY A 77 1.70 -9.71 8.88
N ASP A 78 2.82 -9.36 9.51
CA ASP A 78 3.57 -10.17 10.49
C ASP A 78 2.88 -10.30 11.87
N GLY A 79 1.73 -9.66 12.04
CA GLY A 79 0.94 -9.67 13.25
C GLY A 79 1.24 -8.54 14.23
N SER A 80 2.19 -7.65 13.92
CA SER A 80 2.65 -6.57 14.80
C SER A 80 1.65 -5.41 14.93
N TYR A 81 0.74 -5.25 13.96
CA TYR A 81 -0.30 -4.21 13.95
C TYR A 81 -1.69 -4.76 13.65
N GLY A 82 -2.71 -3.99 14.05
CA GLY A 82 -4.09 -4.25 13.67
C GLY A 82 -5.10 -3.56 14.55
N THR A 83 -6.21 -4.24 14.83
CA THR A 83 -7.34 -3.66 15.57
C THR A 83 -7.93 -4.64 16.58
N ASP A 84 -8.45 -4.08 17.66
CA ASP A 84 -9.14 -4.78 18.73
C ASP A 84 -10.53 -4.20 18.91
N GLY A 85 -11.50 -5.09 19.16
CA GLY A 85 -12.90 -4.71 19.19
C GLY A 85 -13.82 -5.78 19.75
N THR A 86 -15.12 -5.45 19.74
CA THR A 86 -16.22 -6.38 20.02
C THR A 86 -16.94 -6.74 18.72
N ILE A 87 -17.44 -7.97 18.62
CA ILE A 87 -18.32 -8.35 17.50
C ILE A 87 -19.69 -7.70 17.71
N GLY A 88 -20.09 -6.85 16.78
CA GLY A 88 -21.42 -6.26 16.71
C GLY A 88 -22.27 -6.93 15.63
N VAL A 89 -23.59 -6.77 15.75
CA VAL A 89 -24.57 -7.17 14.73
C VAL A 89 -25.47 -5.99 14.41
N ALA A 90 -25.59 -5.67 13.11
CA ALA A 90 -26.43 -4.59 12.61
C ALA A 90 -26.98 -4.92 11.21
N PRO A 91 -28.03 -4.21 10.76
CA PRO A 91 -28.41 -4.19 9.36
C PRO A 91 -27.26 -3.68 8.49
N PHE A 92 -27.05 -4.31 7.34
CA PHE A 92 -26.05 -3.94 6.34
C PHE A 92 -26.72 -3.79 4.98
N GLU A 93 -26.34 -2.76 4.23
CA GLU A 93 -26.76 -2.56 2.84
C GLU A 93 -25.55 -2.30 1.94
N PHE A 94 -25.59 -2.88 0.75
CA PHE A 94 -24.65 -2.64 -0.34
C PHE A 94 -25.39 -2.68 -1.67
N GLY A 95 -25.46 -1.54 -2.36
CA GLY A 95 -26.35 -1.38 -3.51
C GLY A 95 -27.79 -1.76 -3.16
N SER A 96 -28.36 -2.71 -3.91
CA SER A 96 -29.71 -3.23 -3.65
C SER A 96 -29.76 -4.37 -2.63
N TYR A 97 -28.62 -4.91 -2.20
CA TYR A 97 -28.60 -6.01 -1.22
C TYR A 97 -28.77 -5.52 0.21
N LYS A 98 -29.58 -6.25 0.98
CA LYS A 98 -29.86 -5.97 2.38
C LYS A 98 -29.67 -7.21 3.24
N ILE A 99 -28.86 -7.10 4.28
CA ILE A 99 -28.65 -8.14 5.28
C ILE A 99 -29.13 -7.60 6.63
N GLU A 100 -30.25 -8.13 7.13
CA GLU A 100 -30.86 -7.67 8.38
C GLU A 100 -29.94 -7.80 9.61
N LYS A 101 -29.05 -8.80 9.60
CA LYS A 101 -28.16 -9.14 10.72
C LYS A 101 -26.78 -9.53 10.21
N GLN A 102 -25.97 -8.54 9.87
CA GLN A 102 -24.57 -8.75 9.51
C GLN A 102 -23.69 -8.59 10.75
N ALA A 103 -22.87 -9.61 11.03
CA ALA A 103 -21.80 -9.51 12.01
C ALA A 103 -20.61 -8.69 11.47
N PHE A 104 -20.03 -7.85 12.31
CA PHE A 104 -18.85 -7.04 11.98
C PHE A 104 -18.02 -6.80 13.26
N LEU A 105 -16.77 -6.37 13.11
CA LEU A 105 -15.94 -5.98 14.25
C LEU A 105 -16.10 -4.48 14.50
N ASN A 106 -16.68 -4.12 15.64
CA ASN A 106 -16.64 -2.77 16.14
C ASN A 106 -15.26 -2.51 16.75
N ALA A 107 -14.37 -1.90 15.97
CA ALA A 107 -13.03 -1.57 16.38
C ALA A 107 -13.07 -0.49 17.47
N VAL A 108 -12.54 -0.77 18.66
CA VAL A 108 -12.41 0.21 19.75
C VAL A 108 -10.98 0.71 19.90
N GLN A 109 -10.01 -0.07 19.42
CA GLN A 109 -8.60 0.28 19.37
C GLN A 109 -8.01 -0.15 18.03
N SER A 110 -7.16 0.69 17.46
CA SER A 110 -6.50 0.44 16.17
C SER A 110 -5.09 1.02 16.23
N THR A 111 -4.10 0.23 15.84
CA THR A 111 -2.74 0.74 15.57
C THR A 111 -2.60 1.21 14.12
N ILE A 112 -3.65 1.05 13.29
CA ILE A 112 -3.75 1.55 11.92
C ILE A 112 -4.33 2.96 11.97
N SER A 113 -3.47 3.97 11.84
CA SER A 113 -3.83 5.41 11.81
C SER A 113 -4.14 5.89 10.40
N ASP A 114 -3.30 5.53 9.43
CA ASP A 114 -3.16 6.28 8.18
C ASP A 114 -4.39 6.21 7.28
N MET A 115 -5.18 5.13 7.38
CA MET A 115 -6.43 5.00 6.61
C MET A 115 -7.49 6.01 7.08
N GLN A 116 -7.53 6.37 8.37
CA GLN A 116 -8.51 7.33 8.89
C GLN A 116 -8.21 8.75 8.42
N ASP A 117 -6.93 9.08 8.31
CA ASP A 117 -6.46 10.40 7.87
C ASP A 117 -6.88 10.70 6.43
N ILE A 118 -7.12 9.66 5.64
CA ILE A 118 -7.58 9.76 4.25
C ILE A 118 -9.09 9.51 4.11
N GLY A 119 -9.83 9.45 5.22
CA GLY A 119 -11.29 9.31 5.20
C GLY A 119 -11.80 7.88 5.02
N ILE A 120 -10.96 6.88 5.26
CA ILE A 120 -11.33 5.46 5.23
C ILE A 120 -11.56 4.93 6.65
N TYR A 121 -12.80 4.55 6.94
CA TYR A 121 -13.23 4.22 8.30
C TYR A 121 -13.41 2.72 8.56
N GLY A 122 -13.28 1.90 7.52
CA GLY A 122 -13.46 0.46 7.61
C GLY A 122 -12.91 -0.32 6.41
N LEU A 123 -13.07 -1.64 6.41
CA LEU A 123 -12.59 -2.51 5.32
C LEU A 123 -13.62 -3.59 5.06
N MET A 124 -14.07 -3.85 3.84
CA MET A 124 -14.96 -4.98 3.53
C MET A 124 -14.16 -6.16 2.96
N GLY A 125 -14.09 -7.25 3.73
CA GLY A 125 -13.45 -8.49 3.27
C GLY A 125 -14.24 -9.19 2.15
N LEU A 126 -13.55 -9.52 1.06
CA LEU A 126 -14.07 -10.15 -0.16
C LEU A 126 -13.52 -11.57 -0.39
N SER A 127 -12.82 -12.15 0.59
CA SER A 127 -12.40 -13.55 0.54
C SER A 127 -13.53 -14.51 0.95
N PHE A 128 -13.22 -15.79 0.91
CA PHE A 128 -14.08 -16.90 1.28
C PHE A 128 -14.64 -16.79 2.71
N ASP A 129 -15.78 -17.44 2.95
CA ASP A 129 -16.38 -17.57 4.29
C ASP A 129 -15.78 -18.75 5.09
N LEU A 130 -14.55 -19.13 4.77
CA LEU A 130 -13.81 -20.16 5.51
C LEU A 130 -13.35 -19.61 6.85
N ALA A 131 -13.22 -20.47 7.86
CA ALA A 131 -12.85 -20.07 9.22
C ALA A 131 -11.51 -19.29 9.25
N THR A 132 -10.56 -19.59 8.37
CA THR A 132 -9.27 -18.88 8.34
C THR A 132 -9.35 -17.54 7.58
N ALA A 133 -10.27 -17.39 6.62
CA ALA A 133 -10.51 -16.15 5.87
C ALA A 133 -11.43 -15.15 6.61
N SER A 134 -12.32 -15.64 7.49
CA SER A 134 -13.25 -14.83 8.28
C SER A 134 -13.05 -15.07 9.79
N PRO A 135 -12.18 -14.29 10.46
CA PRO A 135 -11.96 -14.41 11.91
C PRO A 135 -13.22 -14.18 12.74
N ILE A 136 -14.18 -13.38 12.23
CA ILE A 136 -15.50 -13.23 12.86
C ILE A 136 -16.25 -14.55 12.81
N ASN A 137 -16.38 -15.17 11.63
CA ASN A 137 -17.09 -16.44 11.48
C ASN A 137 -16.46 -17.54 12.33
N GLN A 138 -15.13 -17.65 12.30
CA GLN A 138 -14.38 -18.58 13.14
C GLN A 138 -14.62 -18.35 14.63
N LYS A 139 -14.58 -17.10 15.09
CA LYS A 139 -14.82 -16.77 16.50
C LYS A 139 -16.24 -17.18 16.91
N ILE A 140 -17.22 -16.91 16.08
CA ILE A 140 -18.62 -17.29 16.34
C ILE A 140 -18.79 -18.81 16.38
N GLN A 141 -18.29 -19.53 15.39
CA GLN A 141 -18.37 -20.99 15.36
C GLN A 141 -17.63 -21.64 16.54
N SER A 142 -16.51 -21.05 16.98
CA SER A 142 -15.76 -21.55 18.14
C SER A 142 -16.55 -21.48 19.46
N ILE A 143 -17.52 -20.56 19.57
CA ILE A 143 -18.32 -20.34 20.78
C ILE A 143 -19.65 -21.09 20.69
N TYR A 144 -20.31 -21.05 19.53
CA TYR A 144 -21.70 -21.51 19.35
C TYR A 144 -21.81 -22.82 18.57
N GLY A 145 -20.71 -23.37 18.08
CA GLY A 145 -20.65 -24.59 17.27
C GLY A 145 -20.60 -24.32 15.76
N PRO A 146 -20.25 -25.35 14.96
CA PRO A 146 -20.05 -25.21 13.51
C PRO A 146 -21.33 -24.82 12.75
N ASP A 147 -22.51 -25.11 13.31
CA ASP A 147 -23.81 -24.77 12.71
C ASP A 147 -24.18 -23.28 12.89
N ALA A 148 -23.37 -22.49 13.61
CA ALA A 148 -23.62 -21.07 13.79
C ALA A 148 -23.31 -20.29 12.51
N THR A 149 -24.36 -19.70 11.90
CA THR A 149 -24.28 -19.02 10.60
C THR A 149 -24.31 -17.49 10.69
N TRP A 150 -24.52 -16.92 11.86
CA TRP A 150 -24.67 -15.47 12.00
C TRP A 150 -23.32 -14.71 11.93
N GLY A 151 -22.20 -15.42 12.01
CA GLY A 151 -20.85 -14.87 11.82
C GLY A 151 -20.37 -14.81 10.36
N ARG A 152 -21.20 -15.24 9.41
CA ARG A 152 -20.87 -15.33 7.97
C ARG A 152 -20.43 -13.98 7.37
N SER A 153 -19.56 -14.06 6.37
CA SER A 153 -19.14 -12.93 5.55
C SER A 153 -20.33 -12.27 4.83
N VAL A 154 -20.17 -11.02 4.42
CA VAL A 154 -21.22 -10.29 3.66
C VAL A 154 -21.52 -11.01 2.36
N LEU A 155 -20.49 -11.40 1.59
CA LEU A 155 -20.69 -12.09 0.33
C LEU A 155 -21.41 -13.42 0.51
N LYS A 156 -21.04 -14.24 1.51
CA LYS A 156 -21.76 -15.51 1.75
C LYS A 156 -23.21 -15.28 2.16
N ASN A 157 -23.51 -14.24 2.93
CA ASN A 157 -24.89 -13.87 3.24
C ASN A 157 -25.66 -13.44 1.98
N ILE A 158 -25.06 -12.61 1.11
CA ILE A 158 -25.67 -12.18 -0.16
C ILE A 158 -25.98 -13.40 -1.05
N PHE A 159 -24.99 -14.26 -1.31
CA PHE A 159 -25.19 -15.42 -2.17
C PHE A 159 -26.16 -16.45 -1.57
N THR A 160 -26.19 -16.61 -0.24
CA THR A 160 -27.18 -17.49 0.41
C THR A 160 -28.62 -16.96 0.27
N GLN A 161 -28.80 -15.64 0.31
CA GLN A 161 -30.12 -15.02 0.14
C GLN A 161 -30.58 -14.98 -1.33
N ASN A 162 -29.64 -15.05 -2.26
CA ASN A 162 -29.89 -14.95 -3.70
C ASN A 162 -29.32 -16.17 -4.43
N PRO A 163 -29.86 -17.39 -4.21
CA PRO A 163 -29.26 -18.63 -4.70
C PRO A 163 -29.31 -18.82 -6.22
N THR A 164 -30.00 -17.94 -6.94
CA THR A 164 -30.06 -17.94 -8.41
C THR A 164 -29.03 -17.00 -9.03
N GLU A 165 -28.41 -16.13 -8.24
CA GLU A 165 -27.34 -15.25 -8.71
C GLU A 165 -26.05 -16.06 -8.86
N PRO A 166 -25.27 -15.84 -9.93
CA PRO A 166 -23.93 -16.42 -10.04
C PRO A 166 -23.08 -16.12 -8.80
N ASN A 167 -22.38 -17.13 -8.29
CA ASN A 167 -21.56 -17.01 -7.08
C ASN A 167 -20.21 -16.35 -7.40
N MET A 168 -20.24 -15.12 -7.92
CA MET A 168 -19.06 -14.38 -8.33
C MET A 168 -19.16 -12.89 -8.01
N ILE A 169 -17.99 -12.25 -7.96
CA ILE A 169 -17.87 -10.79 -7.98
C ILE A 169 -17.00 -10.35 -9.15
N ALA A 170 -17.26 -9.15 -9.65
CA ALA A 170 -16.42 -8.52 -10.66
C ALA A 170 -15.95 -7.14 -10.24
N LEU A 171 -14.72 -6.82 -10.61
CA LEU A 171 -14.06 -5.57 -10.26
C LEU A 171 -13.42 -4.92 -11.48
N LEU A 172 -13.70 -3.63 -11.62
CA LEU A 172 -13.00 -2.72 -12.51
C LEU A 172 -12.44 -1.58 -11.67
N LEU A 173 -11.12 -1.48 -11.57
CA LEU A 173 -10.47 -0.33 -10.95
C LEU A 173 -10.11 0.64 -12.09
N ALA A 174 -10.82 1.77 -12.20
CA ALA A 174 -10.60 2.68 -13.33
C ALA A 174 -9.45 3.65 -13.06
N ARG A 175 -9.09 4.38 -14.13
CA ARG A 175 -8.14 5.50 -14.14
C ARG A 175 -8.87 6.68 -14.78
N THR A 176 -8.74 7.89 -14.25
CA THR A 176 -9.09 9.12 -15.00
C THR A 176 -7.86 9.79 -15.58
N GLY A 177 -8.08 10.82 -16.40
CA GLY A 177 -7.24 11.21 -17.54
C GLY A 177 -5.81 11.66 -17.28
N ASP A 178 -5.38 11.85 -16.04
CA ASP A 178 -4.00 12.10 -15.62
C ASP A 178 -3.34 10.88 -14.93
N LEU A 179 -4.05 9.75 -14.86
CA LEU A 179 -3.63 8.49 -14.23
C LEU A 179 -3.30 8.60 -12.73
N GLU A 180 -3.59 9.75 -12.13
CA GLU A 180 -3.45 10.13 -10.72
C GLU A 180 -4.76 10.72 -10.20
N ASP A 181 -5.87 10.47 -10.87
CA ASP A 181 -7.20 10.64 -10.34
C ASP A 181 -7.97 9.40 -10.78
N THR A 182 -8.89 8.90 -9.97
CA THR A 182 -9.81 7.84 -10.44
C THR A 182 -11.24 8.16 -10.03
N ASP A 183 -11.86 9.01 -10.83
CA ASP A 183 -13.31 9.11 -10.86
C ASP A 183 -13.85 7.93 -11.68
N GLY A 184 -14.31 6.90 -10.97
CA GLY A 184 -14.89 5.72 -11.57
C GLY A 184 -14.13 4.41 -11.34
N GLY A 185 -14.87 3.34 -11.63
CA GLY A 185 -14.57 1.97 -11.25
C GLY A 185 -15.90 1.29 -10.93
N SER A 186 -15.90 -0.03 -10.84
CA SER A 186 -17.13 -0.77 -10.62
C SER A 186 -16.87 -2.00 -9.78
N PHE A 187 -17.79 -2.24 -8.86
CA PHE A 187 -17.90 -3.50 -8.13
C PHE A 187 -19.31 -4.05 -8.35
N THR A 188 -19.38 -5.24 -8.93
CA THR A 188 -20.63 -5.96 -9.17
C THR A 188 -20.61 -7.32 -8.48
N ILE A 189 -21.80 -7.84 -8.16
CA ILE A 189 -22.00 -9.15 -7.56
C ILE A 189 -22.98 -9.91 -8.47
N GLY A 190 -22.63 -11.13 -8.87
CA GLY A 190 -23.47 -11.98 -9.72
C GLY A 190 -23.55 -11.56 -11.19
N GLU A 191 -23.03 -10.40 -11.58
CA GLU A 191 -23.13 -9.89 -12.94
C GLU A 191 -21.80 -9.38 -13.52
N TYR A 192 -21.68 -9.43 -14.84
CA TYR A 192 -20.59 -8.81 -15.58
C TYR A 192 -21.00 -7.41 -16.05
N LEU A 193 -20.03 -6.51 -16.17
CA LEU A 193 -20.22 -5.29 -16.93
C LEU A 193 -20.40 -5.63 -18.41
N PRO A 194 -21.47 -5.15 -19.08
CA PRO A 194 -21.77 -5.53 -20.46
C PRO A 194 -20.61 -5.33 -21.44
N GLN A 195 -19.87 -4.22 -21.29
CA GLN A 195 -18.72 -3.87 -22.13
C GLN A 195 -17.50 -4.78 -21.93
N TYR A 196 -17.44 -5.52 -20.82
CA TYR A 196 -16.36 -6.46 -20.49
C TYR A 196 -16.82 -7.92 -20.44
N SER A 197 -18.03 -8.22 -20.92
CA SER A 197 -18.61 -9.57 -20.95
C SER A 197 -17.75 -10.62 -21.67
N SER A 198 -16.82 -10.21 -22.53
CA SER A 198 -15.86 -11.11 -23.18
C SER A 198 -14.89 -11.81 -22.20
N VAL A 199 -14.81 -11.35 -20.94
CA VAL A 199 -14.01 -11.99 -19.88
C VAL A 199 -14.37 -13.46 -19.67
N VAL A 200 -15.63 -13.85 -19.93
CA VAL A 200 -16.08 -15.25 -19.81
C VAL A 200 -15.31 -16.21 -20.70
N ASN A 201 -14.71 -15.71 -21.78
CA ASN A 201 -13.92 -16.50 -22.72
C ASN A 201 -12.44 -16.61 -22.33
N GLN A 202 -12.01 -15.93 -21.26
CA GLN A 202 -10.62 -15.98 -20.78
C GLN A 202 -10.37 -17.28 -20.03
N ASN A 203 -9.10 -17.67 -19.92
CA ASN A 203 -8.72 -18.86 -19.16
C ASN A 203 -9.16 -18.72 -17.70
N LYS A 204 -9.75 -19.79 -17.15
CA LYS A 204 -10.04 -19.88 -15.71
C LYS A 204 -8.75 -20.17 -14.96
N LEU A 205 -8.36 -19.25 -14.09
CA LEU A 205 -7.23 -19.38 -13.19
C LEU A 205 -7.73 -20.02 -11.90
N SER A 206 -7.59 -21.34 -11.78
CA SER A 206 -8.01 -22.06 -10.57
C SER A 206 -7.30 -21.52 -9.34
N GLN A 207 -8.04 -21.40 -8.23
CA GLN A 207 -7.45 -21.07 -6.94
C GLN A 207 -6.35 -22.09 -6.60
N PHE A 208 -5.20 -21.60 -6.15
CA PHE A 208 -4.06 -22.40 -5.75
C PHE A 208 -3.55 -22.01 -4.35
N PRO A 209 -3.36 -22.95 -3.42
CA PRO A 209 -3.83 -24.33 -3.50
C PRO A 209 -5.36 -24.39 -3.53
N GLN A 210 -5.90 -25.43 -4.13
CA GLN A 210 -7.34 -25.67 -4.15
C GLN A 210 -7.86 -25.78 -2.72
N GLY A 211 -8.95 -25.06 -2.41
CA GLY A 211 -9.53 -25.01 -1.07
C GLY A 211 -8.76 -24.12 -0.10
N GLY A 212 -7.82 -23.31 -0.60
CA GLY A 212 -7.18 -22.24 0.15
C GLY A 212 -8.17 -21.15 0.60
N ASP A 213 -7.69 -20.23 1.43
CA ASP A 213 -8.50 -19.17 2.04
C ASP A 213 -8.22 -17.78 1.45
N ARG A 214 -7.49 -17.75 0.33
CA ARG A 214 -7.05 -16.53 -0.38
C ARG A 214 -7.27 -16.66 -1.88
N TRP A 215 -7.39 -15.52 -2.54
CA TRP A 215 -7.43 -15.42 -4.00
C TRP A 215 -6.02 -15.52 -4.59
N THR A 216 -5.41 -16.68 -4.39
CA THR A 216 -4.09 -17.03 -4.91
C THR A 216 -4.23 -17.90 -6.16
N VAL A 217 -3.41 -17.64 -7.17
CA VAL A 217 -3.36 -18.34 -8.45
C VAL A 217 -1.90 -18.56 -8.87
N LEU A 218 -1.65 -19.39 -9.89
CA LEU A 218 -0.29 -19.62 -10.41
C LEU A 218 0.04 -18.61 -11.50
N MET A 219 1.06 -17.79 -11.25
CA MET A 219 1.69 -16.92 -12.25
C MET A 219 2.78 -17.71 -12.99
N ASP A 220 2.78 -17.67 -14.32
CA ASP A 220 3.65 -18.49 -15.16
C ASP A 220 4.67 -17.70 -16.00
N GLY A 221 4.75 -16.40 -15.79
CA GLY A 221 5.82 -15.59 -16.35
C GLY A 221 5.79 -14.13 -15.93
N VAL A 222 6.97 -13.50 -15.99
CA VAL A 222 7.15 -12.05 -15.88
C VAL A 222 8.06 -11.62 -17.01
N PHE A 223 7.70 -10.56 -17.71
CA PHE A 223 8.44 -10.08 -18.87
C PHE A 223 8.73 -8.59 -18.76
N VAL A 224 9.98 -8.20 -19.00
CA VAL A 224 10.39 -6.79 -19.11
C VAL A 224 10.95 -6.54 -20.51
N ASP A 225 10.30 -5.66 -21.25
CA ASP A 225 10.61 -5.37 -22.67
C ASP A 225 10.71 -6.66 -23.52
N GLY A 226 9.81 -7.61 -23.23
CA GLY A 226 9.74 -8.91 -23.89
C GLY A 226 10.73 -9.98 -23.38
N ASN A 227 11.68 -9.62 -22.51
CA ASN A 227 12.61 -10.56 -21.90
C ASN A 227 11.97 -11.26 -20.70
N ALA A 228 11.97 -12.59 -20.70
CA ALA A 228 11.44 -13.37 -19.59
C ALA A 228 12.37 -13.30 -18.37
N LEU A 229 11.79 -13.05 -17.20
CA LEU A 229 12.47 -13.14 -15.90
C LEU A 229 12.26 -14.52 -15.27
N SER A 230 13.18 -14.93 -14.42
CA SER A 230 13.06 -16.20 -13.70
C SER A 230 12.04 -16.07 -12.56
N LEU A 231 11.21 -17.10 -12.41
CA LEU A 231 10.29 -17.24 -11.29
C LEU A 231 10.68 -18.44 -10.44
N SER A 232 10.63 -18.22 -9.13
CA SER A 232 10.85 -19.23 -8.10
C SER A 232 9.72 -19.12 -7.07
N SER A 233 9.49 -20.22 -6.35
CA SER A 233 8.47 -20.31 -5.32
C SER A 233 9.00 -21.15 -4.18
N ASP A 234 8.81 -20.65 -2.96
CA ASP A 234 9.05 -21.42 -1.72
C ASP A 234 7.77 -22.15 -1.27
N SER A 235 6.65 -21.90 -1.94
CA SER A 235 5.34 -22.46 -1.62
C SER A 235 5.23 -23.92 -2.10
N THR A 236 4.72 -24.78 -1.23
CA THR A 236 4.62 -26.23 -1.52
C THR A 236 3.63 -26.50 -2.66
N GLY A 237 4.05 -27.31 -3.64
CA GLY A 237 3.19 -27.75 -4.73
C GLY A 237 3.15 -26.81 -5.93
N VAL A 238 3.87 -25.68 -5.89
CA VAL A 238 4.02 -24.77 -7.04
C VAL A 238 4.95 -25.41 -8.08
N PRO A 239 4.56 -25.48 -9.36
CA PRO A 239 5.41 -25.99 -10.43
C PRO A 239 6.70 -25.17 -10.63
N PRO A 240 7.82 -25.78 -11.07
CA PRO A 240 9.02 -25.03 -11.41
C PRO A 240 8.78 -23.94 -12.46
N GLY A 241 9.36 -22.75 -12.23
CA GLY A 241 9.17 -21.59 -13.12
C GLY A 241 7.85 -20.85 -12.93
N GLN A 242 7.13 -21.13 -11.84
CA GLN A 242 5.90 -20.43 -11.47
C GLN A 242 6.00 -19.86 -10.04
N ALA A 243 5.10 -18.95 -9.72
CA ALA A 243 4.93 -18.38 -8.38
C ALA A 243 3.46 -18.44 -7.96
N GLN A 244 3.20 -18.69 -6.68
CA GLN A 244 1.87 -18.54 -6.10
C GLN A 244 1.61 -17.06 -5.86
N THR A 245 0.68 -16.50 -6.62
CA THR A 245 0.42 -15.06 -6.65
C THR A 245 -0.95 -14.75 -6.06
N LEU A 246 -0.97 -13.92 -5.02
CA LEU A 246 -2.17 -13.33 -4.45
C LEU A 246 -2.62 -12.12 -5.28
N LEU A 247 -3.90 -12.05 -5.63
CA LEU A 247 -4.52 -10.83 -6.16
C LEU A 247 -5.26 -10.10 -5.03
N ASP A 248 -4.82 -8.88 -4.68
CA ASP A 248 -5.24 -8.21 -3.45
C ASP A 248 -5.55 -6.72 -3.61
N THR A 249 -6.84 -6.37 -3.74
CA THR A 249 -7.32 -4.97 -3.71
C THR A 249 -7.13 -4.28 -2.36
N GLY A 250 -6.69 -5.04 -1.34
CA GLY A 250 -6.26 -4.47 -0.07
C GLY A 250 -4.89 -3.81 -0.11
N ASN A 251 -4.10 -4.09 -1.14
CA ASN A 251 -2.77 -3.57 -1.31
C ASN A 251 -2.75 -2.59 -2.50
N PRO A 252 -2.24 -1.36 -2.36
CA PRO A 252 -2.19 -0.41 -3.47
C PRO A 252 -1.13 -0.80 -4.51
N ASP A 253 -0.07 -1.46 -4.06
CA ASP A 253 1.13 -1.76 -4.82
C ASP A 253 1.29 -3.27 -5.06
N ALA A 254 2.44 -3.68 -5.58
CA ALA A 254 2.83 -5.07 -5.65
C ALA A 254 3.95 -5.34 -4.64
N GLN A 255 3.88 -6.50 -3.98
CA GLN A 255 4.93 -7.02 -3.12
C GLN A 255 5.55 -8.24 -3.79
N LEU A 256 6.86 -8.16 -4.05
CA LEU A 256 7.61 -9.16 -4.80
C LEU A 256 8.78 -9.66 -3.95
N PRO A 257 9.22 -10.92 -4.12
CA PRO A 257 10.51 -11.36 -3.59
C PRO A 257 11.64 -10.46 -4.10
N THR A 258 12.64 -10.21 -3.28
CA THR A 258 13.71 -9.23 -3.59
C THR A 258 14.40 -9.55 -4.93
N GLU A 259 14.59 -10.82 -5.26
CA GLU A 259 15.19 -11.25 -6.53
C GLU A 259 14.37 -10.82 -7.75
N LEU A 260 13.05 -11.04 -7.73
CA LEU A 260 12.16 -10.65 -8.83
C LEU A 260 12.02 -9.13 -8.92
N TYR A 261 11.90 -8.47 -7.77
CA TYR A 261 11.86 -7.01 -7.66
C TYR A 261 13.10 -6.37 -8.31
N ASP A 262 14.29 -6.81 -7.93
CA ASP A 262 15.54 -6.30 -8.49
C ASP A 262 15.67 -6.63 -9.98
N ALA A 263 15.27 -7.83 -10.41
CA ALA A 263 15.29 -8.20 -11.83
C ALA A 263 14.39 -7.29 -12.69
N ILE A 264 13.23 -6.88 -12.18
CA ILE A 264 12.34 -5.94 -12.86
C ILE A 264 12.97 -4.55 -12.94
N TYR A 265 13.34 -3.96 -11.80
CA TYR A 265 13.75 -2.56 -11.77
C TYR A 265 15.17 -2.32 -12.27
N SER A 266 16.07 -3.28 -12.15
CA SER A 266 17.41 -3.20 -12.77
C SER A 266 17.35 -3.23 -14.30
N SER A 267 16.26 -3.75 -14.88
CA SER A 267 16.04 -3.75 -16.32
C SER A 267 15.55 -2.40 -16.85
N VAL A 268 15.08 -1.49 -15.98
CA VAL A 268 14.65 -0.14 -16.36
C VAL A 268 15.86 0.72 -16.75
N PRO A 269 15.94 1.26 -17.98
CA PRO A 269 17.08 2.06 -18.40
C PRO A 269 17.29 3.30 -17.50
N GLY A 270 18.51 3.48 -16.99
CA GLY A 270 18.86 4.61 -16.14
C GLY A 270 18.41 4.47 -14.68
N SER A 271 17.94 3.29 -14.25
CA SER A 271 17.59 3.05 -12.86
C SER A 271 18.82 2.96 -11.95
N ALA A 272 18.60 3.21 -10.65
CA ALA A 272 19.60 3.06 -9.61
C ALA A 272 18.96 2.56 -8.31
N LEU A 273 19.54 1.51 -7.70
CA LEU A 273 19.09 0.99 -6.42
C LEU A 273 19.63 1.85 -5.27
N TYR A 274 18.74 2.29 -4.40
CA TYR A 274 19.09 2.73 -3.05
C TYR A 274 18.83 1.58 -2.06
N ASP A 275 19.80 1.33 -1.20
CA ASP A 275 19.74 0.32 -0.15
C ASP A 275 20.50 0.85 1.07
N GLY A 276 19.77 1.45 2.01
CA GLY A 276 20.35 2.15 3.14
C GLY A 276 19.35 2.47 4.24
N ASP A 277 19.70 3.42 5.10
CA ASP A 277 18.92 3.76 6.31
C ASP A 277 17.48 4.24 6.01
N ALA A 278 17.23 4.83 4.83
CA ALA A 278 15.90 5.24 4.41
C ALA A 278 15.07 4.10 3.76
N GLY A 279 15.58 2.87 3.78
CA GLY A 279 14.95 1.69 3.20
C GLY A 279 15.62 1.22 1.90
N ARG A 280 14.96 0.26 1.24
CA ARG A 280 15.37 -0.28 -0.06
C ARG A 280 14.35 0.12 -1.11
N PHE A 281 14.79 0.81 -2.15
CA PHE A 281 13.94 1.16 -3.30
C PHE A 281 14.78 1.46 -4.55
N TRP A 282 14.19 1.27 -5.73
CA TRP A 282 14.80 1.72 -6.97
C TRP A 282 14.37 3.14 -7.30
N VAL A 283 15.32 3.98 -7.69
CA VAL A 283 15.05 5.25 -8.36
C VAL A 283 15.07 5.00 -9.86
N ILE A 284 14.04 5.43 -10.57
CA ILE A 284 13.92 5.25 -12.03
C ILE A 284 13.62 6.59 -12.72
N PRO A 285 13.94 6.75 -14.02
CA PRO A 285 13.54 7.94 -14.75
C PRO A 285 12.02 8.08 -14.76
N CYS A 286 11.50 9.24 -14.40
CA CYS A 286 10.06 9.49 -14.32
C CYS A 286 9.34 9.28 -15.66
N ASN A 287 10.04 9.50 -16.78
CA ASN A 287 9.51 9.31 -18.13
C ASN A 287 9.73 7.91 -18.70
N THR A 288 10.02 6.91 -17.86
CA THR A 288 10.23 5.53 -18.30
C THR A 288 9.02 5.00 -19.09
N THR A 289 9.33 4.28 -20.16
CA THR A 289 8.34 3.58 -21.01
C THR A 289 8.54 2.07 -20.96
N THR A 290 9.24 1.58 -19.93
CA THR A 290 9.53 0.15 -19.74
C THR A 290 8.24 -0.65 -19.75
N ASN A 291 8.17 -1.67 -20.61
CA ASN A 291 7.00 -2.52 -20.73
C ASN A 291 7.13 -3.73 -19.80
N LEU A 292 6.35 -3.74 -18.72
CA LEU A 292 6.24 -4.86 -17.79
C LEU A 292 4.96 -5.66 -18.06
N GLU A 293 5.06 -6.98 -18.15
CA GLU A 293 3.92 -7.87 -18.32
C GLU A 293 3.98 -9.03 -17.31
N PHE A 294 2.85 -9.34 -16.67
CA PHE A 294 2.66 -10.55 -15.87
C PHE A 294 1.87 -11.59 -16.68
N SER A 295 2.21 -12.87 -16.57
CA SER A 295 1.55 -13.94 -17.32
C SER A 295 0.84 -14.93 -16.42
N PHE A 296 -0.40 -15.27 -16.81
CA PHE A 296 -1.23 -16.27 -16.16
C PHE A 296 -1.85 -17.17 -17.22
N ALA A 297 -1.65 -18.48 -17.09
CA ALA A 297 -2.11 -19.48 -18.05
C ALA A 297 -1.73 -19.14 -19.51
N GLY A 298 -0.51 -18.65 -19.70
CA GLY A 298 0.05 -18.25 -21.00
C GLY A 298 -0.48 -16.92 -21.58
N VAL A 299 -1.34 -16.21 -20.87
CA VAL A 299 -1.86 -14.88 -21.28
C VAL A 299 -1.07 -13.80 -20.57
N ARG A 300 -0.55 -12.83 -21.34
CA ARG A 300 0.21 -11.69 -20.81
C ARG A 300 -0.69 -10.50 -20.53
N TYR A 301 -0.53 -9.92 -19.35
CA TYR A 301 -1.25 -8.76 -18.86
C TYR A 301 -0.24 -7.62 -18.64
N PRO A 302 -0.30 -6.56 -19.46
CA PRO A 302 0.62 -5.44 -19.36
C PRO A 302 0.30 -4.55 -18.16
N ILE A 303 1.34 -3.94 -17.59
CA ILE A 303 1.25 -2.87 -16.60
C ILE A 303 1.51 -1.54 -17.30
N HIS A 304 0.68 -0.53 -17.03
CA HIS A 304 0.95 0.80 -17.54
C HIS A 304 2.28 1.34 -16.96
N PRO A 305 3.21 1.89 -17.76
CA PRO A 305 4.53 2.27 -17.27
C PRO A 305 4.53 3.27 -16.10
N LEU A 306 3.52 4.14 -16.03
CA LEU A 306 3.35 5.06 -14.90
C LEU A 306 3.09 4.37 -13.55
N ASP A 307 2.56 3.14 -13.53
CA ASP A 307 2.37 2.39 -12.29
C ASP A 307 3.66 1.70 -11.80
N LEU A 308 4.77 1.83 -12.54
CA LEU A 308 6.07 1.33 -12.06
C LEU A 308 6.69 2.27 -11.03
N SER A 309 6.23 3.52 -10.92
CA SER A 309 6.80 4.50 -9.99
C SER A 309 5.80 5.47 -9.38
N THR A 310 6.07 5.85 -8.14
CA THR A 310 5.48 7.00 -7.48
C THR A 310 6.45 8.19 -7.53
N ILE A 311 5.92 9.41 -7.49
CA ILE A 311 6.74 10.62 -7.39
C ILE A 311 7.06 10.88 -5.92
N SER A 312 8.33 11.08 -5.59
CA SER A 312 8.75 11.39 -4.24
C SER A 312 8.26 12.77 -3.80
N ASP A 313 8.11 12.95 -2.49
CA ASP A 313 8.05 14.30 -1.93
C ASP A 313 9.32 15.10 -2.32
N PRO A 314 9.24 16.43 -2.47
CA PRO A 314 10.39 17.25 -2.75
C PRO A 314 11.51 17.08 -1.72
N VAL A 315 12.70 16.71 -2.19
CA VAL A 315 13.91 16.59 -1.37
C VAL A 315 14.78 17.82 -1.58
N THR A 316 15.25 18.43 -0.48
CA THR A 316 16.14 19.60 -0.55
C THR A 316 17.60 19.15 -0.58
N ILE A 317 18.30 19.43 -1.67
CA ILE A 317 19.71 19.09 -1.88
C ILE A 317 20.46 20.36 -2.30
N GLY A 318 21.49 20.73 -1.54
CA GLY A 318 22.27 21.94 -1.84
C GLY A 318 21.45 23.24 -1.85
N GLY A 319 20.34 23.29 -1.12
CA GLY A 319 19.43 24.44 -1.06
C GLY A 319 18.45 24.56 -2.24
N GLN A 320 18.40 23.55 -3.11
CA GLN A 320 17.42 23.44 -4.20
C GLN A 320 16.50 22.25 -3.93
N GLN A 321 15.24 22.35 -4.34
CA GLN A 321 14.28 21.24 -4.26
C GLN A 321 14.37 20.40 -5.53
N TYR A 322 14.26 19.09 -5.36
CA TYR A 322 14.19 18.12 -6.44
C TYR A 322 13.13 17.07 -6.12
N ILE A 323 12.62 16.42 -7.15
CA ILE A 323 11.83 15.20 -7.02
C ILE A 323 12.60 14.03 -7.63
N ALA A 324 12.14 12.83 -7.35
CA ALA A 324 12.53 11.64 -8.09
C ALA A 324 11.35 10.70 -8.24
N CYS A 325 11.41 9.81 -9.23
CA CYS A 325 10.48 8.71 -9.33
C CYS A 325 11.10 7.46 -8.70
N ILE A 326 10.41 6.91 -7.71
CA ILE A 326 10.85 5.73 -6.97
C ILE A 326 9.93 4.56 -7.30
N SER A 327 10.44 3.33 -7.19
CA SER A 327 9.67 2.11 -7.42
C SER A 327 8.35 2.13 -6.67
N ALA A 328 7.25 1.93 -7.39
CA ALA A 328 5.93 1.79 -6.80
C ALA A 328 5.75 0.42 -6.12
N PHE A 329 6.46 -0.61 -6.58
CA PHE A 329 6.41 -1.93 -5.94
C PHE A 329 7.40 -2.00 -4.77
N HIS A 330 7.19 -2.97 -3.90
CA HIS A 330 8.02 -3.22 -2.74
C HIS A 330 8.65 -4.62 -2.79
N SER A 331 9.89 -4.72 -2.30
CA SER A 331 10.52 -5.99 -2.01
C SER A 331 10.05 -6.53 -0.66
N ALA A 332 9.58 -7.77 -0.61
CA ALA A 332 9.22 -8.47 0.61
C ALA A 332 9.61 -9.96 0.50
N ASP A 333 10.53 -10.39 1.36
CA ASP A 333 10.95 -11.79 1.43
C ASP A 333 10.15 -12.56 2.49
N GLY A 334 10.03 -13.87 2.31
CA GLY A 334 9.31 -14.75 3.25
C GLY A 334 7.79 -14.67 3.18
N LEU A 335 7.22 -14.03 2.15
CA LEU A 335 5.77 -13.98 1.89
C LEU A 335 5.15 -15.38 1.85
N SER A 336 5.90 -16.40 1.41
CA SER A 336 5.46 -17.81 1.35
C SER A 336 5.00 -18.35 2.70
N SER A 337 5.53 -17.83 3.81
CA SER A 337 5.05 -18.14 5.17
C SER A 337 3.61 -17.68 5.43
N SER A 338 3.15 -16.69 4.66
CA SER A 338 1.77 -16.20 4.63
C SER A 338 0.92 -16.85 3.53
N GLY A 339 1.48 -17.83 2.80
CA GLY A 339 0.77 -18.64 1.82
C GLY A 339 0.72 -18.05 0.41
N PHE A 340 1.71 -17.26 -0.01
CA PHE A 340 1.88 -16.77 -1.39
C PHE A 340 3.31 -16.26 -1.57
N ASP A 341 3.87 -16.29 -2.78
CA ASP A 341 5.20 -15.76 -3.06
C ASP A 341 5.16 -14.30 -3.52
N VAL A 342 4.07 -13.90 -4.18
CA VAL A 342 3.87 -12.57 -4.78
C VAL A 342 2.49 -12.05 -4.41
N ALA A 343 2.35 -10.77 -4.07
CA ALA A 343 1.06 -10.09 -3.99
C ALA A 343 0.98 -9.01 -5.07
N LEU A 344 -0.02 -9.10 -5.93
CA LEU A 344 -0.33 -8.09 -6.94
C LEU A 344 -1.59 -7.33 -6.51
N GLY A 345 -1.41 -6.08 -6.10
CA GLY A 345 -2.49 -5.22 -5.68
C GLY A 345 -3.01 -4.30 -6.78
N ASP A 346 -3.47 -3.11 -6.39
CA ASP A 346 -4.14 -2.16 -7.28
C ASP A 346 -3.27 -1.75 -8.47
N SER A 347 -1.95 -1.68 -8.30
CA SER A 347 -0.99 -1.43 -9.39
C SER A 347 -1.08 -2.43 -10.55
N PHE A 348 -1.47 -3.68 -10.28
CA PHE A 348 -1.82 -4.68 -11.30
C PHE A 348 -3.30 -4.61 -11.65
N LEU A 349 -4.19 -4.62 -10.64
CA LEU A 349 -5.63 -4.80 -10.82
C LEU A 349 -6.32 -3.66 -11.60
N ARG A 350 -5.73 -2.46 -11.64
CA ARG A 350 -6.17 -1.35 -12.50
C ARG A 350 -5.93 -1.56 -14.01
N ASN A 351 -5.21 -2.61 -14.40
CA ASN A 351 -4.94 -2.97 -15.79
C ASN A 351 -5.87 -4.07 -16.31
N VAL A 352 -6.73 -4.61 -15.45
CA VAL A 352 -7.56 -5.77 -15.75
C VAL A 352 -8.97 -5.59 -15.22
N TYR A 353 -9.94 -6.09 -15.97
CA TYR A 353 -11.26 -6.41 -15.44
C TYR A 353 -11.19 -7.81 -14.84
N SER A 354 -11.48 -7.93 -13.55
CA SER A 354 -11.19 -9.12 -12.75
C SER A 354 -12.46 -9.76 -12.23
N ILE A 355 -12.61 -11.07 -12.44
CA ILE A 355 -13.72 -11.88 -11.94
C ILE A 355 -13.19 -12.83 -10.89
N PHE A 356 -13.85 -12.87 -9.73
CA PHE A 356 -13.56 -13.80 -8.65
C PHE A 356 -14.80 -14.65 -8.42
N ASP A 357 -14.75 -15.89 -8.89
CA ASP A 357 -15.85 -16.85 -8.84
C ASP A 357 -15.61 -17.83 -7.69
N PHE A 358 -16.53 -17.85 -6.74
CA PHE A 358 -16.44 -18.66 -5.52
C PHE A 358 -16.85 -20.11 -5.74
N GLY A 359 -17.33 -20.46 -6.94
CA GLY A 359 -17.87 -21.76 -7.30
C GLY A 359 -19.26 -22.02 -6.70
N ASP A 360 -19.99 -22.98 -7.26
CA ASP A 360 -21.37 -23.29 -6.86
C ASP A 360 -21.44 -24.51 -5.95
N ASP A 361 -22.28 -24.46 -4.91
CA ASP A 361 -22.58 -25.63 -4.08
C ASP A 361 -23.33 -26.69 -4.91
N VAL A 362 -22.59 -27.64 -5.52
CA VAL A 362 -23.21 -28.73 -6.28
C VAL A 362 -23.83 -29.69 -5.27
N GLY A 363 -25.15 -29.89 -5.35
CA GLY A 363 -26.02 -30.54 -4.33
C GLY A 363 -25.66 -31.95 -3.83
N ASN A 364 -24.51 -32.50 -4.21
CA ASN A 364 -23.88 -33.68 -3.62
C ASN A 364 -22.77 -33.34 -2.59
N GLY A 365 -22.63 -32.06 -2.20
CA GLY A 365 -21.66 -31.63 -1.18
C GLY A 365 -20.28 -31.27 -1.72
N THR A 366 -20.11 -31.15 -3.04
CA THR A 366 -18.91 -30.60 -3.67
C THR A 366 -19.25 -29.25 -4.25
N THR A 367 -18.69 -28.17 -3.72
CA THR A 367 -18.71 -26.85 -4.38
C THR A 367 -17.84 -26.95 -5.64
N SER A 368 -18.21 -26.35 -6.79
CA SER A 368 -17.28 -26.26 -7.91
C SER A 368 -16.07 -25.44 -7.50
N ASP A 369 -14.90 -25.69 -8.09
CA ASP A 369 -13.67 -25.06 -7.61
C ASP A 369 -13.67 -23.55 -7.89
N PRO A 370 -13.30 -22.71 -6.90
CA PRO A 370 -13.12 -21.28 -7.10
C PRO A 370 -12.06 -20.98 -8.17
N PHE A 371 -12.29 -19.91 -8.92
CA PHE A 371 -11.35 -19.47 -9.95
C PHE A 371 -11.40 -17.94 -10.16
N ILE A 372 -10.37 -17.44 -10.83
CA ILE A 372 -10.27 -16.06 -11.28
C ILE A 372 -10.29 -16.02 -12.81
N GLN A 373 -10.92 -15.01 -13.42
CA GLN A 373 -10.75 -14.69 -14.83
C GLN A 373 -10.33 -13.23 -14.97
N LEU A 374 -9.37 -12.97 -15.86
CA LEU A 374 -8.80 -11.64 -16.05
C LEU A 374 -8.91 -11.24 -17.52
N LEU A 375 -9.39 -10.03 -17.78
CA LEU A 375 -9.43 -9.41 -19.10
C LEU A 375 -8.62 -8.12 -19.08
N SER A 376 -7.60 -7.99 -19.92
CA SER A 376 -6.84 -6.73 -20.03
C SER A 376 -7.75 -5.57 -20.42
N THR A 377 -7.66 -4.47 -19.68
CA THR A 377 -8.30 -3.18 -20.02
C THR A 377 -7.31 -2.21 -20.65
N LEU A 378 -6.04 -2.61 -20.73
CA LEU A 378 -4.94 -1.80 -21.21
C LEU A 378 -4.53 -2.16 -22.64
N ASP A 379 -4.35 -1.14 -23.48
CA ASP A 379 -3.62 -1.22 -24.75
C ASP A 379 -2.15 -0.79 -24.48
N PRO A 380 -1.17 -1.70 -24.59
CA PRO A 380 0.24 -1.39 -24.31
C PRO A 380 0.80 -0.24 -25.17
N ALA A 381 0.44 -0.18 -26.45
CA ALA A 381 0.98 0.83 -27.36
C ALA A 381 0.45 2.22 -26.99
N LYS A 382 -0.84 2.28 -26.63
CA LYS A 382 -1.45 3.50 -26.12
C LYS A 382 -0.82 3.92 -24.79
N ALA A 383 -0.69 3.00 -23.84
CA ALA A 383 -0.10 3.24 -22.53
C ALA A 383 1.30 3.88 -22.62
N ILE A 384 2.17 3.31 -23.47
CA ILE A 384 3.52 3.84 -23.72
C ILE A 384 3.47 5.25 -24.32
N SER A 385 2.57 5.49 -25.28
CA SER A 385 2.45 6.80 -25.94
C SER A 385 1.94 7.91 -25.02
N GLU A 386 1.19 7.56 -23.97
CA GLU A 386 0.59 8.50 -23.04
C GLU A 386 1.57 8.98 -21.95
N VAL A 387 2.60 8.18 -21.62
CA VAL A 387 3.60 8.49 -20.57
C VAL A 387 4.14 9.92 -20.70
N ALA A 388 4.64 10.28 -21.89
CA ALA A 388 5.30 11.57 -22.08
C ALA A 388 4.35 12.76 -21.87
N THR A 389 3.08 12.61 -22.26
CA THR A 389 2.08 13.67 -22.07
C THR A 389 1.65 13.77 -20.62
N ILE A 390 1.27 12.64 -20.02
CA ILE A 390 0.71 12.60 -18.68
C ILE A 390 1.78 12.97 -17.65
N ARG A 391 2.93 12.28 -17.67
CA ARG A 391 4.02 12.61 -16.75
C ARG A 391 4.59 14.00 -17.00
N GLY A 392 4.62 14.45 -18.26
CA GLY A 392 5.04 15.82 -18.58
C GLY A 392 4.14 16.88 -17.95
N GLN A 393 2.83 16.63 -17.87
CA GLN A 393 1.86 17.51 -17.19
C GLN A 393 2.06 17.46 -15.67
N THR A 394 2.15 16.28 -15.07
CA THR A 394 2.38 16.12 -13.62
C THR A 394 3.66 16.81 -13.18
N LEU A 395 4.77 16.59 -13.90
CA LEU A 395 6.07 17.15 -13.55
C LEU A 395 6.17 18.66 -13.79
N ALA A 396 5.32 19.26 -14.62
CA ALA A 396 5.36 20.70 -14.89
C ALA A 396 5.05 21.56 -13.66
N ALA A 397 4.33 21.01 -12.67
CA ALA A 397 4.00 21.67 -11.41
C ALA A 397 4.98 21.36 -10.27
N LEU A 398 5.99 20.51 -10.51
CA LEU A 398 6.90 20.00 -9.49
C LEU A 398 8.33 20.52 -9.67
N PRO A 399 9.18 20.46 -8.62
CA PRO A 399 10.61 20.69 -8.75
C PRO A 399 11.25 19.79 -9.83
N PRO A 400 12.42 20.16 -10.37
CA PRO A 400 13.10 19.36 -11.37
C PRO A 400 13.42 17.94 -10.85
N GLU A 401 13.32 16.97 -11.74
CA GLU A 401 13.74 15.60 -11.48
C GLU A 401 15.25 15.52 -11.25
N MET A 402 15.67 14.77 -10.24
CA MET A 402 17.07 14.41 -10.04
C MET A 402 17.42 13.12 -10.77
N ASP A 403 18.56 13.10 -11.46
CA ASP A 403 19.12 11.89 -12.05
C ASP A 403 19.21 10.74 -11.02
N PRO A 404 18.68 9.53 -11.33
CA PRO A 404 18.63 8.42 -10.39
C PRO A 404 19.98 8.08 -9.75
N THR A 405 21.04 7.94 -10.56
CA THR A 405 22.37 7.57 -10.04
C THR A 405 22.97 8.65 -9.15
N THR A 406 22.67 9.90 -9.44
CA THR A 406 23.12 11.06 -8.67
C THR A 406 22.40 11.14 -7.33
N LEU A 407 21.08 10.94 -7.31
CA LEU A 407 20.32 10.90 -6.07
C LEU A 407 20.83 9.79 -5.15
N VAL A 408 20.96 8.56 -5.66
CA VAL A 408 21.47 7.42 -4.88
C VAL A 408 22.87 7.71 -4.31
N ARG A 409 23.76 8.33 -5.10
CA ARG A 409 25.11 8.71 -4.64
C ARG A 409 25.07 9.71 -3.48
N ILE A 410 24.15 10.67 -3.53
CA ILE A 410 23.93 11.68 -2.48
C ILE A 410 23.36 11.02 -1.23
N LEU A 411 22.34 10.16 -1.37
CA LEU A 411 21.72 9.44 -0.26
C LEU A 411 22.72 8.51 0.46
N ASN A 412 23.65 7.91 -0.29
CA ASN A 412 24.72 7.09 0.27
C ASN A 412 25.88 7.90 0.89
N GLY A 413 25.79 9.25 0.90
CA GLY A 413 26.85 10.12 1.43
C GLY A 413 28.14 10.12 0.59
N THR A 414 28.09 9.57 -0.63
CA THR A 414 29.25 9.42 -1.52
C THR A 414 29.42 10.60 -2.49
N ALA A 415 28.50 11.56 -2.50
CA ALA A 415 28.61 12.82 -3.23
C ALA A 415 28.64 14.01 -2.25
N SER A 416 29.68 14.84 -2.33
CA SER A 416 29.64 16.18 -1.74
C SER A 416 28.80 17.09 -2.62
N SER A 417 27.96 17.94 -2.01
CA SER A 417 27.14 18.95 -2.69
C SER A 417 28.03 20.06 -3.27
N THR A 418 28.78 19.78 -4.34
CA THR A 418 29.42 20.82 -5.13
C THR A 418 28.38 21.40 -6.06
N GLY A 419 27.76 22.51 -5.62
CA GLY A 419 26.99 23.38 -6.48
C GLY A 419 27.87 23.84 -7.64
N THR A 420 27.69 23.22 -8.80
CA THR A 420 28.25 23.70 -10.05
C THR A 420 27.07 24.14 -10.88
N ALA A 421 26.88 25.45 -10.95
CA ALA A 421 25.92 26.06 -11.85
C ALA A 421 26.18 25.54 -13.27
N ALA A 422 25.18 24.89 -13.87
CA ALA A 422 25.20 24.60 -15.29
C ALA A 422 25.09 25.92 -16.06
N THR A 423 26.24 26.49 -16.45
CA THR A 423 26.29 27.50 -17.50
C THR A 423 26.11 26.81 -18.84
N SER A 424 24.98 27.11 -19.50
CA SER A 424 24.75 26.84 -20.91
C SER A 424 25.88 27.39 -21.79
N PRO A 425 26.35 26.66 -22.81
CA PRO A 425 27.03 27.27 -23.94
C PRO A 425 26.10 27.28 -25.17
N SER A 426 25.76 28.49 -25.61
CA SER A 426 25.21 28.76 -26.93
C SER A 426 26.30 28.68 -28.00
N SER A 427 26.00 27.92 -29.07
CA SER A 427 26.37 28.11 -30.49
C SER A 427 27.83 28.37 -30.90
N GLY A 428 28.33 27.55 -31.84
CA GLY A 428 29.32 28.01 -32.83
C GLY A 428 30.18 26.90 -33.45
N ALA A 429 29.84 26.52 -34.68
CA ALA A 429 30.60 25.60 -35.52
C ALA A 429 32.02 26.10 -35.86
N GLY A 430 32.97 25.17 -36.01
CA GLY A 430 34.28 25.43 -36.60
C GLY A 430 35.19 24.20 -36.51
N ALA A 431 35.69 23.75 -37.66
CA ALA A 431 36.24 22.43 -37.90
C ALA A 431 37.77 22.30 -37.70
N VAL A 432 38.21 21.04 -37.85
CA VAL A 432 39.52 20.51 -38.31
C VAL A 432 40.79 20.60 -37.44
N ASP A 433 41.16 19.41 -36.94
CA ASP A 433 42.35 18.62 -37.31
C ASP A 433 43.65 18.69 -36.48
N ALA A 434 44.28 17.50 -36.46
CA ALA A 434 45.68 17.16 -36.19
C ALA A 434 46.18 17.02 -34.73
N ASN A 435 46.26 15.75 -34.35
CA ASN A 435 47.23 15.13 -33.43
C ASN A 435 48.68 15.58 -33.75
N PRO A 436 49.61 15.55 -32.78
CA PRO A 436 50.54 14.42 -32.80
C PRO A 436 50.95 13.85 -31.43
N THR A 437 51.17 12.54 -31.48
CA THR A 437 51.88 11.65 -30.54
C THR A 437 53.32 12.03 -30.24
N LEU A 438 53.80 11.63 -29.04
CA LEU A 438 55.14 11.13 -28.61
C LEU A 438 55.37 11.63 -27.16
N SER A 439 56.03 10.98 -26.20
CA SER A 439 56.47 9.60 -25.92
C SER A 439 57.18 9.67 -24.56
N SER A 440 57.06 8.62 -23.73
CA SER A 440 58.05 8.10 -22.77
C SER A 440 58.81 9.04 -21.80
N GLY A 441 58.74 8.75 -20.50
CA GLY A 441 59.75 9.22 -19.55
C GLY A 441 59.48 8.78 -18.11
N SER A 442 59.94 7.58 -17.76
CA SER A 442 60.12 7.14 -16.37
C SER A 442 61.44 7.69 -15.84
N SER A 443 61.44 8.35 -14.67
CA SER A 443 62.56 8.31 -13.73
C SER A 443 62.16 8.89 -12.37
N SER A 444 62.44 8.08 -11.36
CA SER A 444 62.34 8.26 -9.90
C SER A 444 63.30 9.29 -9.28
N LEU A 445 63.11 9.48 -7.95
CA LEU A 445 64.00 10.05 -6.89
C LEU A 445 63.55 11.45 -6.44
N GLY A 446 63.40 11.79 -5.15
CA GLY A 446 63.62 11.13 -3.86
C GLY A 446 62.88 11.94 -2.78
N SER A 447 62.34 11.29 -1.75
CA SER A 447 62.89 11.21 -0.38
C SER A 447 62.68 12.47 0.47
N ASP A 448 61.81 12.36 1.48
CA ASP A 448 62.04 12.95 2.81
C ASP A 448 61.38 12.08 3.90
N ASP A 449 62.23 11.61 4.81
CA ASP A 449 61.94 10.83 6.02
C ASP A 449 61.34 11.71 7.14
N ALA A 450 60.36 11.20 7.89
CA ALA A 450 60.32 11.36 9.35
C ALA A 450 59.29 10.43 10.02
N LYS A 451 59.82 9.62 10.95
CA LYS A 451 59.16 8.66 11.85
C LYS A 451 58.04 9.29 12.71
N SER A 452 56.96 8.54 12.95
CA SER A 452 56.34 8.52 14.28
C SER A 452 55.71 7.16 14.59
N LYS A 453 55.94 6.73 15.83
CA LYS A 453 55.59 5.43 16.43
C LYS A 453 54.08 5.28 16.57
N SER A 454 53.55 4.11 16.22
CA SER A 454 52.22 3.68 16.65
C SER A 454 52.33 3.00 18.02
N ASP A 455 51.93 3.69 19.09
CA ASP A 455 51.70 3.09 20.41
C ASP A 455 50.35 2.36 20.39
N LEU A 456 50.37 1.04 20.58
CA LEU A 456 49.19 0.17 20.66
C LEU A 456 48.79 0.00 22.12
N ILE A 457 47.57 0.41 22.49
CA ILE A 457 46.99 0.17 23.83
C ILE A 457 46.12 -1.09 23.78
N ASN A 458 46.45 -2.08 24.62
CA ASN A 458 45.69 -3.30 24.81
C ASN A 458 44.75 -3.15 26.01
N VAL A 459 43.44 -3.32 25.82
CA VAL A 459 42.44 -3.34 26.91
C VAL A 459 41.76 -4.71 26.91
N SER A 460 42.12 -5.55 27.88
CA SER A 460 41.47 -6.84 28.14
C SER A 460 40.38 -6.67 29.20
N GLY A 461 39.11 -6.83 28.82
CA GLY A 461 37.98 -7.02 29.73
C GLY A 461 37.75 -8.50 30.04
N ALA A 462 37.55 -8.85 31.31
CA ALA A 462 37.33 -10.22 31.76
C ALA A 462 35.89 -10.68 31.48
N GLY A 463 35.71 -11.61 30.55
CA GLY A 463 34.44 -12.27 30.22
C GLY A 463 34.45 -12.78 28.78
N GLY A 464 34.49 -14.09 28.58
CA GLY A 464 34.89 -14.75 27.33
C GLY A 464 34.05 -14.42 26.09
N GLY A 465 34.75 -14.19 24.97
CA GLY A 465 34.22 -13.99 23.62
C GLY A 465 34.77 -12.73 22.93
N GLY A 466 36.10 -12.59 22.82
CA GLY A 466 36.74 -11.34 22.39
C GLY A 466 36.66 -11.07 20.88
N GLN A 467 35.95 -10.00 20.50
CA GLN A 467 36.07 -9.34 19.21
C GLN A 467 37.15 -8.25 19.31
N THR A 468 38.19 -8.31 18.47
CA THR A 468 39.24 -7.29 18.42
C THR A 468 38.73 -6.07 17.63
N VAL A 469 38.46 -4.97 18.33
CA VAL A 469 38.11 -3.69 17.69
C VAL A 469 39.35 -2.81 17.66
N PHE A 470 39.81 -2.46 16.46
CA PHE A 470 40.87 -1.48 16.26
C PHE A 470 40.24 -0.08 16.32
N VAL A 471 40.56 0.70 17.35
CA VAL A 471 40.15 2.10 17.43
C VAL A 471 41.36 2.96 17.10
N ASP A 472 41.21 3.82 16.10
CA ASP A 472 42.19 4.82 15.71
C ASP A 472 42.41 5.79 16.89
N GLY A 473 43.63 5.80 17.45
CA GLY A 473 43.98 6.62 18.62
C GLY A 473 43.76 8.12 18.39
N THR A 474 43.73 8.57 17.14
CA THR A 474 43.46 9.97 16.79
C THR A 474 42.01 10.41 17.05
N ILE A 475 41.06 9.47 17.05
CA ILE A 475 39.64 9.75 17.33
C ILE A 475 39.40 9.93 18.83
N VAL A 476 40.09 9.12 19.66
CA VAL A 476 39.96 9.17 21.12
C VAL A 476 40.51 10.47 21.68
N ASP A 477 41.64 10.96 21.16
CA ASP A 477 42.23 12.23 21.59
C ASP A 477 41.39 13.45 21.16
N LYS A 478 40.67 13.34 20.03
CA LYS A 478 39.89 14.47 19.48
C LYS A 478 38.45 14.54 20.00
N TYR A 479 37.84 13.39 20.32
CA TYR A 479 36.42 13.31 20.67
C TYR A 479 36.16 12.64 22.02
N GLY A 480 37.17 12.14 22.74
CA GLY A 480 36.99 11.41 24.00
C GLY A 480 36.24 12.21 25.06
N SER A 481 36.54 13.50 25.21
CA SER A 481 35.84 14.40 26.14
C SER A 481 34.39 14.68 25.70
N VAL A 482 34.10 14.70 24.40
CA VAL A 482 32.74 14.87 23.84
C VAL A 482 31.90 13.61 24.07
N ILE A 483 32.48 12.43 23.85
CA ILE A 483 31.83 11.14 24.05
C ILE A 483 31.49 10.94 25.53
N VAL A 484 32.43 11.23 26.44
CA VAL A 484 32.17 11.16 27.90
C VAL A 484 31.11 12.18 28.31
N GLY A 485 31.11 13.38 27.71
CA GLY A 485 30.09 14.40 27.95
C GLY A 485 28.68 13.96 27.54
N LEU A 486 28.53 13.35 26.36
CA LEU A 486 27.25 12.81 25.88
C LEU A 486 26.76 11.64 26.74
N LEU A 487 27.67 10.77 27.18
CA LEU A 487 27.32 9.65 28.06
C LEU A 487 26.81 10.15 29.43
N ALA A 488 27.46 11.17 29.99
CA ALA A 488 27.04 11.79 31.24
C ALA A 488 25.68 12.50 31.10
N ALA A 489 25.42 13.15 29.96
CA ALA A 489 24.11 13.78 29.69
C ALA A 489 22.98 12.75 29.62
N ASN A 490 23.18 11.63 28.93
CA ASN A 490 22.19 10.55 28.84
C ASN A 490 21.94 9.86 30.19
N LEU A 491 22.98 9.70 31.02
CA LEU A 491 22.84 9.22 32.40
C LEU A 491 22.00 10.17 33.26
N LEU A 492 22.15 11.48 33.04
CA LEU A 492 21.41 12.49 33.80
C LEU A 492 19.93 12.54 33.39
N VAL A 493 19.65 12.43 32.09
CA VAL A 493 18.28 12.33 31.56
C VAL A 493 17.56 11.08 32.10
N THR A 494 18.25 9.93 32.11
CA THR A 494 17.67 8.69 32.65
C THR A 494 17.40 8.78 34.15
N LEU A 495 18.29 9.38 34.94
CA LEU A 495 18.04 9.65 36.37
C LEU A 495 16.82 10.55 36.59
N VAL A 496 16.66 11.60 35.78
CA VAL A 496 15.49 12.50 35.85
C VAL A 496 14.20 11.74 35.54
N LEU A 497 14.19 10.89 34.51
CA LEU A 497 13.01 10.08 34.15
C LEU A 497 12.64 9.08 35.25
N VAL A 498 13.63 8.46 35.90
CA VAL A 498 13.39 7.56 37.05
C VAL A 498 12.77 8.31 38.22
N VAL A 499 13.25 9.53 38.52
CA VAL A 499 12.67 10.38 39.58
C VAL A 499 11.21 10.74 39.24
N PHE A 500 10.92 11.13 37.99
CA PHE A 500 9.54 11.41 37.56
C PHE A 500 8.65 10.17 37.65
N GLY A 501 9.15 8.98 37.27
CA GLY A 501 8.43 7.72 37.40
C GLY A 501 8.06 7.39 38.84
N VAL A 502 8.99 7.57 39.79
CA VAL A 502 8.74 7.36 41.22
C VAL A 502 7.73 8.37 41.77
N LEU A 503 7.83 9.66 41.39
CA LEU A 503 6.89 10.69 41.82
C LEU A 503 5.47 10.44 41.28
N PHE A 504 5.32 9.96 40.06
CA PHE A 504 4.02 9.61 39.47
C PHE A 504 3.41 8.38 40.13
N TYR A 505 4.25 7.39 40.47
CA TYR A 505 3.82 6.19 41.19
C TYR A 505 3.33 6.52 42.62
N MET A 506 4.04 7.41 43.33
CA MET A 506 3.62 7.86 44.67
C MET A 506 2.33 8.69 44.63
N ARG A 507 2.07 9.45 43.55
CA ARG A 507 0.84 10.25 43.41
C ARG A 507 -0.42 9.42 43.17
N ARG A 508 -0.29 8.21 42.60
CA ARG A 508 -1.42 7.32 42.30
C ARG A 508 -1.87 6.46 43.49
N GLY A 509 -1.09 6.43 44.58
CA GLY A 509 -1.36 5.63 45.78
C GLY A 509 -2.28 6.26 46.84
N SER A 510 -2.75 7.49 46.64
CA SER A 510 -3.57 8.20 47.65
C SER A 510 -4.83 8.82 47.06
N SER A 511 -5.85 7.99 46.80
CA SER A 511 -7.26 8.39 46.91
C SER A 511 -8.18 7.17 46.92
N SER A 512 -8.38 6.62 48.12
CA SER A 512 -9.54 5.78 48.41
C SER A 512 -9.98 6.04 49.85
N LYS A 513 -11.07 6.81 50.01
CA LYS A 513 -12.22 6.52 50.91
C LYS A 513 -13.17 7.72 51.13
N LYS A 514 -14.44 7.46 50.80
CA LYS A 514 -15.70 7.70 51.55
C LYS A 514 -16.46 9.06 51.52
N ASN A 515 -17.71 8.91 51.04
CA ASN A 515 -19.02 9.31 51.60
C ASN A 515 -19.55 10.76 51.52
N GLY A 516 -20.73 10.91 50.90
CA GLY A 516 -21.89 11.56 51.58
C GLY A 516 -22.78 12.53 50.77
N ARG A 517 -24.07 12.12 50.61
CA ARG A 517 -25.34 12.91 50.61
C ARG A 517 -25.81 13.73 49.39
N ARG A 518 -26.97 13.28 48.86
CA ARG A 518 -28.31 13.93 48.75
C ARG A 518 -28.44 15.26 47.98
N GLY A 519 -29.18 15.23 46.86
CA GLY A 519 -29.81 16.39 46.23
C GLY A 519 -30.75 15.98 45.09
N VAL A 520 -32.04 16.24 45.25
CA VAL A 520 -33.14 16.07 44.27
C VAL A 520 -33.34 17.40 43.58
N ILE A 521 -33.25 17.49 42.24
CA ILE A 521 -33.91 18.49 41.36
C ILE A 521 -34.14 17.87 39.97
N ASP A 522 -35.30 18.17 39.39
CA ASP A 522 -36.00 17.69 38.18
C ASP A 522 -35.22 17.67 36.83
N PRO A 523 -35.73 16.92 35.80
CA PRO A 523 -35.01 16.69 34.55
C PRO A 523 -35.12 17.85 33.54
N PRO A 524 -34.07 18.14 32.74
CA PRO A 524 -34.20 19.06 31.61
C PRO A 524 -34.84 18.35 30.41
N GLY A 525 -35.83 19.01 29.80
CA GLY A 525 -36.54 18.56 28.60
C GLY A 525 -35.66 18.49 27.34
N PRO A 526 -36.21 17.96 26.23
CA PRO A 526 -35.44 17.67 25.03
C PRO A 526 -34.94 18.95 24.32
N PRO A 527 -33.75 18.92 23.69
CA PRO A 527 -33.19 20.09 23.04
C PRO A 527 -33.98 20.49 21.78
N VAL A 528 -34.27 21.79 21.69
CA VAL A 528 -34.89 22.45 20.54
C VAL A 528 -33.82 22.76 19.50
N TYR A 529 -34.04 22.28 18.28
CA TYR A 529 -33.21 22.52 17.10
C TYR A 529 -33.28 23.99 16.64
N VAL A 530 -32.12 24.63 16.48
CA VAL A 530 -31.97 25.95 15.86
C VAL A 530 -31.13 25.77 14.59
N PRO A 531 -31.65 26.08 13.39
CA PRO A 531 -30.88 25.96 12.16
C PRO A 531 -29.86 27.10 12.09
N VAL A 532 -28.57 26.76 11.96
CA VAL A 532 -27.51 27.74 11.68
C VAL A 532 -27.42 27.94 10.17
N LYS A 533 -27.63 29.19 9.76
CA LYS A 533 -27.42 29.67 8.38
C LYS A 533 -25.97 29.47 7.96
N GLY A 534 -25.77 29.00 6.73
CA GLY A 534 -24.46 28.87 6.10
C GLY A 534 -23.70 30.19 6.07
N ALA A 535 -22.43 30.12 6.46
CA ALA A 535 -21.44 31.13 6.15
C ALA A 535 -20.63 30.59 4.97
N GLU A 536 -20.70 31.30 3.84
CA GLU A 536 -19.69 31.26 2.79
C GLU A 536 -18.36 31.75 3.38
N ALA A 537 -17.27 31.01 3.16
CA ALA A 537 -15.91 31.52 3.31
C ALA A 537 -14.93 30.68 2.47
N ASP A 538 -14.53 31.31 1.37
CA ASP A 538 -13.27 31.29 0.63
C ASP A 538 -12.20 30.21 0.86
N GLU A 539 -11.65 29.84 -0.30
CA GLU A 539 -10.47 29.05 -0.60
C GLU A 539 -9.22 29.38 0.26
N GLY A 540 -8.52 28.32 0.64
CA GLY A 540 -7.19 28.37 1.22
C GLY A 540 -6.59 26.98 1.29
N TYR A 541 -6.09 26.46 0.17
CA TYR A 541 -5.30 25.23 0.12
C TYR A 541 -4.02 25.40 0.95
N GLY A 542 -3.99 24.78 2.13
CA GLY A 542 -2.80 24.60 2.94
C GLY A 542 -2.26 23.18 2.75
N PHE A 543 -1.15 23.05 2.04
CA PHE A 543 -0.37 21.81 1.94
C PHE A 543 0.10 21.38 3.35
N SER A 544 -0.45 20.28 3.85
CA SER A 544 0.03 19.62 5.07
C SER A 544 1.11 18.61 4.71
N GLN A 545 2.25 18.73 5.39
CA GLN A 545 3.42 17.89 5.28
C GLN A 545 3.11 16.43 5.59
N VAL A 546 3.58 15.53 4.74
CA VAL A 546 3.61 14.09 4.98
C VAL A 546 5.03 13.71 5.42
N ASN A 547 5.13 12.98 6.54
CA ASN A 547 6.38 12.58 7.15
C ASN A 547 6.90 11.27 6.54
N PHE A 548 8.21 11.19 6.32
CA PHE A 548 8.97 10.07 5.73
C PHE A 548 8.96 8.73 6.50
N ASN A 549 8.10 8.57 7.52
CA ASN A 549 7.90 7.28 8.21
C ASN A 549 6.75 6.45 7.60
N ARG A 550 6.24 6.84 6.42
CA ARG A 550 4.99 6.32 5.84
C ARG A 550 5.09 5.00 5.05
N TYR A 551 6.24 4.35 5.01
CA TYR A 551 6.43 3.11 4.23
C TYR A 551 7.23 2.07 5.02
N GLY A 552 6.70 1.64 6.17
CA GLY A 552 7.30 0.57 6.96
C GLY A 552 6.26 -0.25 7.72
N SER A 553 6.18 -1.54 7.35
CA SER A 553 5.54 -2.69 8.02
C SER A 553 4.00 -2.72 8.14
#